data_AF-A0A9J6EZB0-F1
#
_entry.id   AF-A0A9J6EZB0-F1
#
_cell.length_a   1.000
_cell.length_b   1.000
_cell.length_c   1.000
_cell.angle_alpha   90.00
_cell.angle_beta   90.00
_cell.angle_gamma   90.00
#
_symmetry.space_group_name_H-M   'P 1'
#
loop_
_entity.id
_entity.type
_entity.pdbx_description
1 polymer ?
#
loop_
_entity_poly.entity_id
_entity_poly.type
_entity_poly.pdbx_seq_one_letter_code
_entity_poly.pdbx_strand_id
1 'polypeptide(L)'
;MDRSDRCEVSETWLFTGFRHRHLDFLYEDELCELVKQNVLSKLVVSFSRDAGGGDAVENPETKHSSEDELNEEDVSCSILIHGGKYVQDSMRLWSKDIARLTSLDNSRVYVCGDAVSMATSVRDTFTDILVDEGIVASKEEGLAFVKELQKQGRYLEDIWTA
;
A
#
# COMPACT_ATOMS: atom_id res chain seq x y z
N MET A 1 36.93 -6.33 1.38
CA MET A 1 35.75 -5.47 1.58
C MET A 1 34.75 -6.25 2.40
N ASP A 2 34.58 -5.87 3.65
CA ASP A 2 33.66 -6.47 4.62
C ASP A 2 32.23 -6.00 4.30
N ARG A 3 31.32 -6.93 3.99
CA ARG A 3 29.91 -6.65 3.62
C ARG A 3 29.02 -6.47 4.87
N SER A 4 29.47 -5.70 5.86
CA SER A 4 28.71 -5.52 7.11
C SER A 4 27.91 -4.22 7.21
N ASP A 5 27.88 -3.38 6.17
CA ASP A 5 26.84 -2.35 6.04
C ASP A 5 25.58 -2.99 5.45
N ARG A 6 24.99 -3.96 6.17
CA ARG A 6 23.59 -4.32 5.91
C ARG A 6 22.77 -3.13 6.39
N CYS A 7 22.52 -2.19 5.48
CA CYS A 7 21.47 -1.20 5.62
C CYS A 7 20.20 -2.00 5.95
N GLU A 8 19.67 -1.83 7.16
CA GLU A 8 18.43 -2.47 7.58
C GLU A 8 17.37 -2.04 6.57
N VAL A 9 16.90 -2.98 5.74
CA VAL A 9 15.96 -2.66 4.66
C VAL A 9 14.69 -2.15 5.34
N SER A 10 14.40 -0.87 5.13
CA SER A 10 13.20 -0.25 5.65
C SER A 10 11.96 -0.96 5.13
N GLU A 11 10.93 -1.09 5.97
CA GLU A 11 9.65 -1.67 5.59
C GLU A 11 9.15 -1.02 4.29
N THR A 12 8.96 -1.84 3.24
CA THR A 12 8.49 -1.36 1.93
C THR A 12 7.10 -1.90 1.67
N TRP A 13 6.16 -0.99 1.45
CA TRP A 13 4.75 -1.30 1.24
C TRP A 13 4.34 -0.82 -0.15
N LEU A 14 3.70 -1.70 -0.92
CA LEU A 14 3.18 -1.38 -2.25
C LEU A 14 1.67 -1.56 -2.25
N PHE A 15 0.96 -0.48 -2.56
CA PHE A 15 -0.47 -0.50 -2.85
C PHE A 15 -0.63 -0.30 -4.36
N THR A 16 -1.24 -1.28 -5.03
CA THR A 16 -1.48 -1.23 -6.48
C THR A 16 -2.92 -1.58 -6.81
N GLY A 17 -3.43 -1.04 -7.91
CA GLY A 17 -4.81 -1.19 -8.33
C GLY A 17 -4.92 -1.57 -9.81
N PHE A 18 -5.64 -2.64 -10.10
CA PHE A 18 -5.91 -3.10 -11.46
C PHE A 18 -7.42 -3.24 -11.71
N ARG A 19 -7.81 -3.43 -12.98
CA ARG A 19 -9.22 -3.64 -13.34
C ARG A 19 -9.64 -5.09 -13.12
N HIS A 20 -8.92 -6.02 -13.73
CA HIS A 20 -9.18 -7.46 -13.65
C HIS A 20 -7.88 -8.21 -13.39
N ARG A 21 -7.91 -9.15 -12.44
CA ARG A 21 -6.76 -9.98 -12.08
C ARG A 21 -6.17 -10.75 -13.26
N HIS A 22 -7.02 -11.36 -14.08
CA HIS A 22 -6.58 -12.25 -15.16
C HIS A 22 -6.21 -11.54 -16.48
N LEU A 23 -6.38 -10.21 -16.58
CA LEU A 23 -6.13 -9.46 -17.82
C LEU A 23 -5.07 -8.38 -17.66
N ASP A 24 -5.18 -7.61 -16.58
CA ASP A 24 -4.47 -6.35 -16.43
C ASP A 24 -3.49 -6.39 -15.24
N PHE A 25 -3.27 -7.54 -14.61
CA PHE A 25 -2.32 -7.65 -13.51
C PHE A 25 -0.89 -7.63 -14.04
N LEU A 26 -0.38 -6.42 -14.23
CA LEU A 26 0.98 -6.18 -14.69
C LEU A 26 1.97 -6.62 -13.61
N TYR A 27 2.97 -7.39 -14.04
CA TYR A 27 4.08 -7.88 -13.22
C TYR A 27 3.66 -8.77 -12.04
N GLU A 28 2.60 -9.57 -12.19
CA GLU A 28 2.12 -10.49 -11.15
C GLU A 28 3.26 -11.37 -10.62
N ASP A 29 4.00 -12.04 -11.51
CA ASP A 29 5.06 -12.97 -11.15
C ASP A 29 6.24 -12.26 -10.44
N GLU A 30 6.70 -11.13 -10.97
CA GLU A 30 7.81 -10.38 -10.37
C GLU A 30 7.45 -9.80 -9.01
N LEU A 31 6.23 -9.28 -8.85
CA LEU A 31 5.76 -8.76 -7.58
C LEU A 31 5.65 -9.86 -6.53
N CYS A 32 5.15 -11.04 -6.90
CA CYS A 32 5.11 -12.19 -6.01
C CYS A 32 6.52 -12.63 -5.60
N GLU A 33 7.47 -12.64 -6.54
CA GLU A 33 8.87 -12.97 -6.25
C GLU A 33 9.52 -11.96 -5.31
N LEU A 34 9.26 -10.66 -5.47
CA LEU A 34 9.79 -9.62 -4.57
C LEU A 34 9.30 -9.79 -3.13
N VAL A 35 8.06 -10.25 -2.94
CA VAL A 35 7.55 -10.57 -1.60
C VAL A 35 8.20 -11.84 -1.05
N LYS A 36 8.37 -12.89 -1.87
CA LYS A 36 9.09 -14.12 -1.48
C LYS A 36 10.54 -13.85 -1.07
N GLN A 37 11.21 -12.94 -1.77
CA GLN A 37 12.57 -12.51 -1.46
C GLN A 37 12.67 -11.55 -0.27
N ASN A 38 11.53 -11.20 0.36
CA ASN A 38 11.43 -10.25 1.46
C ASN A 38 12.01 -8.86 1.12
N VAL A 39 12.02 -8.52 -0.17
CA VAL A 39 12.36 -7.17 -0.67
C VAL A 39 11.16 -6.25 -0.45
N LEU A 40 9.96 -6.76 -0.73
CA LEU A 40 8.70 -6.08 -0.47
C LEU A 40 8.08 -6.65 0.80
N SER A 41 7.95 -5.82 1.83
CA SER A 41 7.41 -6.26 3.13
C SER A 41 5.91 -6.54 3.04
N LYS A 42 5.17 -5.72 2.29
CA LYS A 42 3.73 -5.92 2.06
C LYS A 42 3.32 -5.51 0.65
N LEU A 43 2.49 -6.35 0.05
CA LEU A 43 1.85 -6.12 -1.25
C LEU A 43 0.33 -6.15 -1.09
N VAL A 44 -0.31 -5.01 -1.31
CA VAL A 44 -1.76 -4.86 -1.26
C VAL A 44 -2.27 -4.58 -2.67
N VAL A 45 -3.14 -5.44 -3.18
CA VAL A 45 -3.65 -5.38 -4.55
C VAL A 45 -5.16 -5.19 -4.54
N SER A 46 -5.62 -4.17 -5.25
CA SER A 46 -7.04 -3.85 -5.44
C SER A 46 -7.49 -4.20 -6.86
N PHE A 47 -8.64 -4.86 -7.00
CA PHE A 47 -9.25 -5.15 -8.30
C PHE A 47 -10.61 -4.47 -8.44
N SER A 48 -10.67 -3.42 -9.26
CA SER A 48 -11.84 -2.54 -9.33
C SER A 48 -13.06 -3.12 -10.06
N ARG A 49 -12.87 -4.12 -10.93
CA ARG A 49 -13.92 -4.70 -11.79
C ARG A 49 -14.09 -6.21 -11.65
N ASP A 50 -13.40 -6.82 -10.69
CA ASP A 50 -13.57 -8.24 -10.43
C ASP A 50 -14.82 -8.51 -9.58
N ALA A 51 -15.49 -9.64 -9.81
CA ALA A 51 -16.84 -9.91 -9.28
C ALA A 51 -16.90 -10.13 -7.75
N GLY A 52 -15.77 -10.02 -7.04
CA GLY A 52 -15.66 -10.09 -5.57
C GLY A 52 -15.03 -8.85 -4.91
N GLY A 53 -14.69 -7.80 -5.66
CA GLY A 53 -13.93 -6.63 -5.16
C GLY A 53 -14.76 -5.59 -4.36
N GLY A 54 -15.90 -5.99 -3.80
CA GLY A 54 -16.87 -5.08 -3.19
C GLY A 54 -17.30 -5.39 -1.77
N ASP A 55 -16.90 -6.54 -1.21
CA ASP A 55 -17.30 -6.92 0.15
C ASP A 55 -16.09 -6.82 1.09
N ALA A 56 -16.25 -6.01 2.13
CA ALA A 56 -15.24 -5.63 3.12
C ALA A 56 -14.28 -6.78 3.50
N VAL A 57 -13.02 -6.66 3.08
CA VAL A 57 -11.94 -7.50 3.60
C VAL A 57 -11.51 -6.91 4.94
N GLU A 58 -11.90 -7.60 6.02
CA GLU A 58 -11.45 -7.31 7.38
C GLU A 58 -9.92 -7.37 7.45
N ASN A 59 -9.33 -6.42 8.18
CA ASN A 59 -7.89 -6.34 8.44
C ASN A 59 -7.36 -7.72 8.93
N PRO A 60 -6.38 -8.36 8.24
CA PRO A 60 -5.99 -9.75 8.50
C PRO A 60 -5.25 -9.98 9.84
N GLU A 61 -5.21 -9.03 10.76
CA GLU A 61 -4.61 -9.22 12.09
C GLU A 61 -5.40 -10.14 13.03
N THR A 62 -6.49 -10.77 12.57
CA THR A 62 -7.18 -11.80 13.37
C THR A 62 -7.48 -13.05 12.55
N LYS A 63 -6.48 -13.94 12.38
CA LYS A 63 -6.70 -15.39 12.26
C LYS A 63 -5.38 -16.16 12.45
N HIS A 64 -5.21 -16.66 13.67
CA HIS A 64 -4.33 -17.77 14.01
C HIS A 64 -5.12 -19.08 13.91
N SER A 65 -4.44 -20.17 13.53
CA SER A 65 -4.90 -21.58 13.43
C SER A 65 -5.92 -21.87 12.32
N SER A 66 -5.79 -22.89 11.47
CA SER A 66 -5.11 -24.20 11.59
C SER A 66 -4.67 -24.74 10.20
N GLU A 67 -3.80 -25.74 10.27
CA GLU A 67 -3.10 -26.48 9.20
C GLU A 67 -4.00 -27.04 8.10
N ASP A 68 -3.52 -27.05 6.85
CA ASP A 68 -3.83 -28.07 5.84
C ASP A 68 -2.72 -28.09 4.76
N GLU A 69 -2.37 -29.30 4.34
CA GLU A 69 -1.21 -29.65 3.51
C GLU A 69 -1.16 -28.89 2.17
N LEU A 70 -0.03 -28.23 1.88
CA LEU A 70 0.16 -27.39 0.70
C LEU A 70 0.78 -28.19 -0.46
N ASN A 71 0.06 -28.26 -1.58
CA ASN A 71 0.65 -28.54 -2.89
C ASN A 71 1.58 -27.37 -3.29
N GLU A 72 2.81 -27.68 -3.69
CA GLU A 72 3.89 -26.71 -3.96
C GLU A 72 3.65 -25.80 -5.19
N GLU A 73 2.61 -26.01 -6.00
CA GLU A 73 2.32 -25.21 -7.21
C GLU A 73 1.26 -24.11 -7.01
N ASP A 74 0.61 -23.98 -5.85
CA ASP A 74 -0.47 -23.00 -5.61
C ASP A 74 -0.11 -21.90 -4.58
N VAL A 75 1.16 -21.83 -4.18
CA VAL A 75 1.68 -20.85 -3.19
C VAL A 75 1.86 -19.45 -3.79
N SER A 76 1.48 -19.23 -5.05
CA SER A 76 1.84 -18.00 -5.78
C SER A 76 1.12 -16.75 -5.26
N CYS A 77 -0.05 -16.86 -4.59
CA CYS A 77 -0.88 -15.69 -4.31
C CYS A 77 -1.55 -15.64 -2.93
N SER A 78 -1.32 -16.59 -2.04
CA SER A 78 -1.80 -16.53 -0.65
C SER A 78 -1.16 -15.39 0.17
N ILE A 79 -0.13 -14.74 -0.38
CA ILE A 79 0.53 -13.57 0.20
C ILE A 79 -0.10 -12.24 -0.29
N LEU A 80 -0.92 -12.28 -1.34
CA LEU A 80 -1.59 -11.07 -1.85
C LEU A 80 -2.72 -10.67 -0.90
N ILE A 81 -2.53 -9.51 -0.26
CA ILE A 81 -3.57 -8.91 0.56
C ILE A 81 -4.57 -8.28 -0.40
N HIS A 82 -5.77 -8.86 -0.46
CA HIS A 82 -6.85 -8.32 -1.25
C HIS A 82 -7.35 -7.04 -0.60
N GLY A 83 -7.19 -5.95 -1.33
CA GLY A 83 -7.62 -4.63 -0.95
C GLY A 83 -9.08 -4.36 -1.28
N GLY A 84 -9.56 -3.16 -0.95
CA GLY A 84 -10.85 -2.68 -1.44
C GLY A 84 -10.85 -2.47 -2.96
N LYS A 85 -11.94 -1.90 -3.49
CA LYS A 85 -12.14 -1.69 -4.92
C LYS A 85 -11.06 -0.82 -5.57
N TYR A 86 -10.57 0.19 -4.85
CA TYR A 86 -9.50 1.07 -5.27
C TYR A 86 -8.37 1.15 -4.23
N VAL A 87 -7.22 1.70 -4.63
CA VAL A 87 -6.04 1.87 -3.78
C VAL A 87 -6.37 2.66 -2.51
N GLN A 88 -7.16 3.73 -2.61
CA GLN A 88 -7.57 4.51 -1.44
C GLN A 88 -8.42 3.71 -0.44
N ASP A 89 -9.22 2.75 -0.91
CA ASP A 89 -10.01 1.89 -0.01
C ASP A 89 -9.07 0.97 0.78
N SER A 90 -8.07 0.43 0.10
CA SER A 90 -7.00 -0.35 0.72
C SER A 90 -6.20 0.46 1.72
N MET A 91 -5.87 1.71 1.42
CA MET A 91 -5.20 2.59 2.38
C MET A 91 -6.02 2.79 3.66
N ARG A 92 -7.36 2.87 3.56
CA ARG A 92 -8.23 2.97 4.74
C ARG A 92 -8.21 1.71 5.61
N LEU A 93 -8.14 0.53 5.00
CA LEU A 93 -8.01 -0.72 5.74
C LEU A 93 -6.70 -0.78 6.55
N TRP A 94 -5.65 -0.15 6.03
CA TRP A 94 -4.31 -0.12 6.62
C TRP A 94 -3.96 1.24 7.26
N SER A 95 -4.96 2.00 7.71
CA SER A 95 -4.80 3.37 8.24
C SER A 95 -3.77 3.45 9.37
N LYS A 96 -3.86 2.52 10.34
CA LYS A 96 -2.98 2.44 11.52
C LYS A 96 -1.52 2.26 11.15
N ASP A 97 -1.24 1.35 10.23
CA ASP A 97 0.12 1.10 9.77
C ASP A 97 0.67 2.27 8.95
N ILE A 98 -0.15 2.88 8.09
CA ILE A 98 0.25 4.07 7.34
C ILE A 98 0.58 5.22 8.29
N ALA A 99 -0.22 5.45 9.33
CA ALA A 99 0.05 6.46 10.34
C ALA A 99 1.33 6.14 11.11
N ARG A 100 1.52 4.89 11.56
CA ARG A 100 2.75 4.42 12.21
C ARG A 100 3.98 4.69 11.34
N LEU A 101 3.94 4.29 10.07
CA LEU A 101 5.04 4.49 9.13
C LEU A 101 5.29 5.98 8.91
N THR A 102 4.25 6.79 8.81
CA THR A 102 4.39 8.24 8.61
C THR A 102 5.07 8.93 9.80
N SER A 103 4.85 8.44 11.03
CA SER A 103 5.52 8.94 12.24
C SER A 103 7.02 8.63 12.29
N LEU A 104 7.54 7.70 11.48
CA LEU A 104 8.97 7.41 11.43
C LEU A 104 9.74 8.52 10.69
N ASP A 105 10.92 8.90 11.18
CA ASP A 105 11.67 10.07 10.69
C ASP A 105 12.15 9.99 9.23
N ASN A 106 12.29 8.79 8.67
CA ASN A 106 12.80 8.58 7.30
C ASN A 106 11.79 7.88 6.37
N SER A 107 10.51 7.85 6.75
CA SER A 107 9.47 7.29 5.88
C SER A 107 9.24 8.18 4.66
N ARG A 108 9.03 7.53 3.51
CA ARG A 108 8.77 8.17 2.22
C ARG A 108 7.52 7.59 1.59
N VAL A 109 6.68 8.46 1.07
CA VAL A 109 5.45 8.11 0.35
C VAL A 109 5.65 8.48 -1.11
N TYR A 110 5.32 7.54 -2.00
CA TYR A 110 5.38 7.72 -3.44
C TYR A 110 3.99 7.44 -4.02
N VAL A 111 3.52 8.35 -4.87
CA VAL A 111 2.25 8.20 -5.59
C VAL A 111 2.53 8.37 -7.08
N CYS A 112 2.23 7.35 -7.89
CA CYS A 112 2.39 7.41 -9.33
C CYS A 112 1.12 6.94 -10.06
N GLY A 113 0.83 7.50 -11.23
CA GLY A 113 -0.30 7.06 -12.04
C GLY A 113 -0.72 8.04 -13.14
N ASP A 114 -1.65 7.58 -13.98
CA ASP A 114 -2.13 8.27 -15.19
C ASP A 114 -3.36 9.17 -14.96
N ALA A 115 -3.72 9.40 -13.69
CA ALA A 115 -4.96 10.08 -13.32
C ALA A 115 -4.77 11.13 -12.20
N VAL A 116 -5.03 12.40 -12.54
CA VAL A 116 -5.08 13.51 -11.57
C VAL A 116 -6.15 13.30 -10.50
N SER A 117 -7.28 12.69 -10.88
CA SER A 117 -8.35 12.33 -9.95
C SER A 117 -7.88 11.28 -8.93
N MET A 118 -7.12 10.27 -9.36
CA MET A 118 -6.54 9.25 -8.48
C MET A 118 -5.58 9.88 -7.48
N ALA A 119 -4.65 10.72 -7.93
CA ALA A 119 -3.71 11.40 -7.05
C ALA A 119 -4.41 12.23 -5.97
N THR A 120 -5.48 12.93 -6.37
CA THR A 120 -6.30 13.72 -5.45
C THR A 120 -7.00 12.83 -4.43
N SER A 121 -7.63 11.74 -4.86
CA SER A 121 -8.30 10.80 -3.94
C SER A 121 -7.34 10.12 -2.96
N VAL A 122 -6.13 9.77 -3.40
CA VAL A 122 -5.08 9.21 -2.54
C VAL A 122 -4.63 10.23 -1.51
N ARG A 123 -4.37 11.48 -1.93
CA ARG A 123 -3.97 12.55 -1.02
C ARG A 123 -5.05 12.85 0.01
N ASP A 124 -6.30 12.96 -0.42
CA ASP A 124 -7.45 13.20 0.46
C ASP A 124 -7.60 12.09 1.49
N THR A 125 -7.49 10.83 1.04
CA THR A 125 -7.55 9.67 1.92
C THR A 125 -6.38 9.62 2.89
N PHE A 126 -5.18 9.98 2.46
CA PHE A 126 -4.02 10.08 3.34
C PHE A 126 -4.25 11.15 4.42
N THR A 127 -4.77 12.32 4.07
CA THR A 127 -5.13 13.32 5.08
C THR A 127 -6.23 12.87 6.03
N ASP A 128 -7.25 12.16 5.53
CA ASP A 128 -8.30 11.61 6.39
C ASP A 128 -7.70 10.59 7.39
N ILE A 129 -6.80 9.70 6.94
CA ILE A 129 -6.09 8.75 7.82
C ILE A 129 -5.29 9.47 8.91
N LEU A 130 -4.59 10.55 8.57
CA LEU A 130 -3.82 11.31 9.58
C LEU A 130 -4.72 11.95 10.65
N VAL A 131 -5.94 12.37 10.27
CA VAL A 131 -6.95 12.91 11.20
C VAL A 131 -7.53 11.79 12.05
N ASP A 132 -7.93 10.68 11.42
CA ASP A 132 -8.56 9.54 12.10
C ASP A 132 -7.63 8.89 13.12
N GLU A 133 -6.33 8.77 12.80
CA GLU A 133 -5.31 8.21 13.68
C GLU A 133 -4.73 9.25 14.68
N GLY A 134 -5.21 10.50 14.64
CA GLY A 134 -4.86 11.54 15.62
C GLY A 134 -3.45 12.12 15.46
N ILE A 135 -2.82 11.98 14.30
CA ILE A 135 -1.53 12.62 13.97
C ILE A 135 -1.71 14.14 13.82
N VAL A 136 -2.87 14.56 13.29
CA VAL A 136 -3.27 15.97 13.11
C VAL A 136 -4.69 16.19 13.63
N ALA A 137 -5.04 17.41 14.05
CA ALA A 137 -6.34 17.70 14.65
C ALA A 137 -7.44 17.99 13.61
N SER A 138 -7.07 18.41 12.40
CA SER A 138 -8.02 18.74 11.34
C SER A 138 -7.50 18.40 9.95
N LYS A 139 -8.42 18.38 8.97
CA LYS A 139 -8.08 18.12 7.57
C LYS A 139 -7.18 19.21 6.99
N GLU A 140 -7.36 20.47 7.40
CA GLU A 140 -6.52 21.59 6.99
C GLU A 140 -5.08 21.42 7.49
N GLU A 141 -4.91 20.97 8.73
CA GLU A 141 -3.59 20.64 9.29
C GLU A 141 -2.96 19.45 8.56
N GLY A 142 -3.76 18.43 8.23
CA GLY A 142 -3.29 17.31 7.40
C GLY A 142 -2.75 17.76 6.06
N LEU A 143 -3.43 18.67 5.36
CA LEU A 143 -2.96 19.22 4.09
C LEU A 143 -1.67 20.04 4.26
N ALA A 144 -1.55 20.79 5.36
CA ALA A 144 -0.32 21.50 5.69
C ALA A 144 0.84 20.54 5.98
N PHE A 145 0.56 19.43 6.68
CA PHE A 145 1.53 18.38 6.98
C PHE A 145 2.03 17.69 5.71
N VAL A 146 1.13 17.30 4.79
CA VAL A 146 1.51 16.73 3.49
C VAL A 146 2.37 17.70 2.68
N LYS A 147 2.05 19.00 2.67
CA LYS A 147 2.90 20.01 2.01
C LYS A 147 4.28 20.12 2.63
N GLU A 148 4.39 19.94 3.95
CA GLU A 148 5.69 19.92 4.61
C GLU A 148 6.47 18.66 4.26
N LEU A 149 5.83 17.49 4.24
CA LEU A 149 6.46 16.25 3.75
C LEU A 149 6.94 16.36 2.31
N GLN A 150 6.19 17.05 1.45
CA GLN A 150 6.60 17.33 0.07
C GLN A 150 7.88 18.18 0.01
N LYS A 151 7.96 19.25 0.81
CA LYS A 151 9.17 20.09 0.88
C LYS A 151 10.39 19.32 1.39
N GLN A 152 10.18 18.40 2.31
CA GLN A 152 11.25 17.54 2.86
C GLN A 152 11.64 16.40 1.92
N GLY A 153 10.98 16.24 0.77
CA GLY A 153 11.22 15.12 -0.15
C GLY A 153 10.78 13.77 0.42
N ARG A 154 9.83 13.78 1.36
CA ARG A 154 9.26 12.59 2.00
C ARG A 154 7.91 12.18 1.40
N TYR A 155 7.28 13.05 0.63
CA TYR A 155 6.06 12.74 -0.12
C TYR A 155 6.26 13.19 -1.57
N LEU A 156 6.29 12.25 -2.50
CA LEU A 156 6.52 12.50 -3.92
C LEU A 156 5.35 12.02 -4.77
N GLU A 157 4.93 12.85 -5.71
CA GLU A 157 3.89 12.53 -6.67
C GLU A 157 4.48 12.59 -8.09
N ASP A 158 4.28 11.53 -8.87
CA ASP A 158 4.62 11.44 -10.29
C ASP A 158 3.35 11.13 -11.08
N ILE A 159 2.62 12.18 -11.44
CA ILE A 159 1.30 12.10 -12.08
C ILE A 159 1.42 12.61 -13.50
N TRP A 160 1.05 11.77 -14.46
CA TRP A 160 0.95 12.16 -15.86
C TRP A 160 -0.51 12.15 -16.31
N THR A 161 -0.82 13.04 -17.25
CA THR A 161 -2.09 13.00 -18.00
C THR A 161 -1.80 12.41 -19.36
N ALA A 162 -2.48 11.32 -19.71
CA ALA A 162 -2.45 10.74 -21.05
C ALA A 162 -3.25 11.58 -22.06
#